data_AF-A0A7T5UVY7-F1
#
_entry.id   AF-A0A7T5UVY7-F1
#
_cell.length_a   1.000
_cell.length_b   1.000
_cell.length_c   1.000
_cell.angle_alpha   90.00
_cell.angle_beta   90.00
_cell.angle_gamma   90.00
#
_symmetry.space_group_name_H-M   'P 1'
#
loop_
_entity.id
_entity.type
_entity.pdbx_description
1 polymer ?
#
loop_
_entity_poly.entity_id
_entity_poly.type
_entity_poly.pdbx_seq_one_letter_code
_entity_poly.pdbx_strand_id
1 'polypeptide(L)'
;MDQKTEPRSKKTAVANFFGGLGYLFCFLQWFWVVALYFSVVQSVILFVAPTADSPVEHSTAPALEIPSTVSMIILAITIVVMVIVTIYVLIKMPIGIAKASNKAVHQAAKTMTPVIIKAQHKKDSKKFRAKIEAEVMLLIKLVLIVIPVALAAGSGLLEQQSVSYTIALIVGGGLACFSVLQFAIQYGLAGILHIKLKDLW
;
A
#
# COMPACT_ATOMS: atom_id res chain seq x y z
N MET A 1 -24.01 22.87 6.76
CA MET A 1 -24.81 21.64 6.67
C MET A 1 -24.08 20.56 7.43
N ASP A 2 -24.40 20.40 8.71
CA ASP A 2 -23.84 19.33 9.55
C ASP A 2 -24.36 17.98 9.05
N GLN A 3 -23.47 17.16 8.49
CA GLN A 3 -23.75 15.75 8.27
C GLN A 3 -23.76 15.04 9.62
N LYS A 4 -24.96 14.93 10.20
CA LYS A 4 -25.25 14.05 11.33
C LYS A 4 -24.81 12.63 10.97
N THR A 5 -23.68 12.18 11.52
CA THR A 5 -23.19 10.81 11.37
C THR A 5 -24.17 9.87 12.06
N GLU A 6 -24.98 9.14 11.30
CA GLU A 6 -25.78 8.04 11.84
C GLU A 6 -24.88 7.07 12.62
N PRO A 7 -25.36 6.50 13.73
CA PRO A 7 -24.61 5.47 14.46
C PRO A 7 -24.37 4.30 13.51
N ARG A 8 -23.09 4.08 13.18
CA ARG A 8 -22.70 3.02 12.25
C ARG A 8 -23.18 1.68 12.76
N SER A 9 -23.94 0.99 11.92
CA SER A 9 -24.32 -0.40 12.15
C SER A 9 -23.07 -1.25 12.40
N LYS A 10 -23.15 -2.19 13.36
CA LYS A 10 -22.09 -3.18 13.62
C LYS A 10 -21.65 -3.89 12.34
N LYS A 11 -22.56 -4.09 11.39
CA LYS A 11 -22.30 -4.65 10.05
C LYS A 11 -21.29 -3.83 9.25
N THR A 12 -21.48 -2.50 9.23
CA THR A 12 -20.57 -1.57 8.56
C THR A 12 -19.21 -1.56 9.24
N ALA A 13 -19.15 -1.67 10.57
CA ALA A 13 -17.89 -1.73 11.30
C ALA A 13 -17.06 -2.99 10.96
N VAL A 14 -17.70 -4.15 10.83
CA VAL A 14 -17.03 -5.40 10.43
C VAL A 14 -16.46 -5.31 9.02
N ALA A 15 -17.25 -4.90 8.02
CA ALA A 15 -16.74 -4.74 6.64
C ALA A 15 -15.55 -3.77 6.58
N ASN A 16 -15.63 -2.70 7.36
CA ASN A 16 -14.61 -1.67 7.48
C ASN A 16 -13.34 -2.12 8.23
N PHE A 17 -13.42 -3.13 9.10
CA PHE A 17 -12.25 -3.74 9.71
C PHE A 17 -11.38 -4.41 8.65
N PHE A 18 -11.98 -5.20 7.75
CA PHE A 18 -11.28 -5.82 6.62
C PHE A 18 -10.69 -4.76 5.67
N GLY A 19 -11.40 -3.67 5.41
CA GLY A 19 -10.85 -2.53 4.66
C GLY A 19 -9.60 -1.94 5.32
N GLY A 20 -9.63 -1.76 6.65
CA GLY A 20 -8.47 -1.32 7.45
C GLY A 20 -7.28 -2.26 7.34
N LEU A 21 -7.53 -3.58 7.38
CA LEU A 21 -6.48 -4.59 7.16
C LEU A 21 -5.89 -4.51 5.75
N GLY A 22 -6.73 -4.33 4.73
CA GLY A 22 -6.28 -4.14 3.35
C GLY A 22 -5.31 -2.95 3.22
N TYR A 23 -5.64 -1.82 3.85
CA TYR A 23 -4.75 -0.65 3.90
C TYR A 23 -3.47 -0.90 4.69
N LEU A 24 -3.53 -1.66 5.79
CA LEU A 24 -2.35 -2.02 6.56
C LEU A 24 -1.37 -2.85 5.73
N PHE A 25 -1.86 -3.90 5.05
CA PHE A 25 -1.00 -4.69 4.17
C PHE A 25 -0.45 -3.86 3.02
N CYS A 26 -1.25 -2.97 2.42
CA CYS A 26 -0.78 -2.02 1.41
C CYS A 26 0.33 -1.11 1.96
N PHE A 27 0.18 -0.57 3.17
CA PHE A 27 1.23 0.21 3.83
C PHE A 27 2.52 -0.61 4.05
N LEU A 28 2.38 -1.86 4.50
CA LEU A 28 3.52 -2.77 4.66
C LEU A 28 4.20 -3.09 3.33
N GLN A 29 3.48 -3.15 2.21
CA GLN A 29 4.08 -3.28 0.88
C GLN A 29 4.96 -2.07 0.55
N TRP A 30 4.48 -0.85 0.81
CA TRP A 30 5.26 0.37 0.59
C TRP A 30 6.49 0.41 1.50
N PHE A 31 6.35 0.01 2.76
CA PHE A 31 7.49 -0.12 3.67
C PHE A 31 8.51 -1.14 3.16
N TRP A 32 8.05 -2.28 2.65
CA TRP A 32 8.91 -3.31 2.05
C TRP A 32 9.71 -2.78 0.87
N VAL A 33 9.07 -2.03 -0.04
CA VAL A 33 9.76 -1.40 -1.16
C VAL A 33 10.82 -0.40 -0.69
N VAL A 34 10.50 0.44 0.30
CA VAL A 34 11.50 1.36 0.86
C VAL A 34 12.72 0.60 1.41
N ALA A 35 12.51 -0.54 2.07
CA ALA A 35 13.60 -1.39 2.56
C ALA A 35 14.44 -1.98 1.40
N LEU A 36 13.81 -2.46 0.33
CA LEU A 36 14.51 -3.01 -0.84
C LEU A 36 15.42 -1.97 -1.51
N TYR A 37 14.95 -0.72 -1.61
CA TYR A 37 15.67 0.37 -2.28
C TYR A 37 16.47 1.26 -1.31
N PHE A 38 16.67 0.83 -0.06
CA PHE A 38 17.26 1.68 0.97
C PHE A 38 18.67 2.18 0.61
N SER A 39 19.49 1.36 -0.05
CA SER A 39 20.83 1.75 -0.54
C SER A 39 20.76 2.87 -1.58
N VAL A 40 19.77 2.82 -2.48
CA VAL A 40 19.51 3.87 -3.48
C VAL A 40 19.02 5.15 -2.78
N VAL A 41 18.12 5.02 -1.81
CA VAL A 41 17.61 6.16 -1.03
C VAL A 41 18.75 6.85 -0.27
N GLN A 42 19.65 6.10 0.37
CA GLN A 42 20.83 6.66 1.03
C GLN A 42 21.75 7.40 0.05
N SER A 43 21.99 6.82 -1.12
CA SER A 43 22.85 7.42 -2.15
C SER A 43 22.29 8.75 -2.68
N VAL A 44 20.97 8.84 -2.86
CA VAL A 44 20.29 10.09 -3.26
C VAL A 44 20.34 11.14 -2.15
N ILE A 45 20.16 10.74 -0.89
CA ILE A 45 20.25 11.66 0.25
C ILE A 45 21.67 12.23 0.40
N LEU A 46 22.70 11.40 0.25
CA LEU A 46 24.10 11.83 0.31
C LEU A 46 24.48 12.71 -0.89
N PHE A 47 23.88 12.51 -2.05
CA PHE A 47 24.04 13.40 -3.20
C PHE A 47 23.43 14.79 -2.97
N VAL A 48 22.31 14.87 -2.22
CA VAL A 48 21.63 16.13 -1.91
C VAL A 48 22.23 16.84 -0.69
N ALA A 49 22.93 16.12 0.19
CA ALA A 49 23.65 16.65 1.34
C ALA A 49 25.11 16.14 1.33
N PRO A 50 26.03 16.82 0.62
CA PRO A 50 27.41 16.38 0.53
C PRO A 50 28.08 16.44 1.90
N THR A 51 28.47 15.29 2.43
CA THR A 51 29.45 15.22 3.52
C THR A 51 30.84 15.38 2.89
N ALA A 52 31.68 16.24 3.48
CA ALA A 52 32.98 16.61 2.95
C ALA A 52 33.85 15.40 2.55
N ASP A 53 34.53 15.56 1.41
CA ASP A 53 35.29 14.55 0.68
C ASP A 53 36.24 13.71 1.56
N SER A 54 36.17 12.40 1.38
CA SER A 54 37.32 11.52 1.60
C SER A 54 37.60 10.77 0.29
N PRO A 55 38.87 10.52 -0.08
CA PRO A 55 39.23 10.12 -1.43
C PRO A 55 38.62 8.75 -1.76
N VAL A 56 37.86 8.70 -2.85
CA VAL A 56 37.29 7.46 -3.38
C VAL A 56 38.39 6.70 -4.11
N GLU A 57 38.99 5.72 -3.45
CA GLU A 57 39.67 4.65 -4.16
C GLU A 57 38.61 3.83 -4.90
N HIS A 58 38.69 3.79 -6.23
CA HIS A 58 37.98 2.82 -7.06
C HIS A 58 38.57 1.42 -6.80
N SER A 59 38.19 0.82 -5.68
CA SER A 59 38.33 -0.61 -5.46
C SER A 59 37.11 -1.27 -6.07
N THR A 60 37.33 -2.11 -7.08
CA THR A 60 36.35 -3.08 -7.58
C THR A 60 36.06 -4.05 -6.43
N ALA A 61 35.23 -3.63 -5.49
CA ALA A 61 34.87 -4.45 -4.35
C ALA A 61 34.14 -5.69 -4.87
N PRO A 62 34.53 -6.91 -4.46
CA PRO A 62 33.77 -8.09 -4.79
C PRO A 62 32.35 -7.85 -4.29
N ALA A 63 31.35 -8.20 -5.11
CA ALA A 63 29.95 -8.18 -4.70
C ALA A 63 29.90 -8.77 -3.29
N LEU A 64 29.47 -7.96 -2.32
CA LEU A 64 29.42 -8.37 -0.94
C LEU A 64 28.35 -9.47 -0.88
N GLU A 65 28.75 -10.72 -1.08
CA GLU A 65 27.88 -11.88 -0.92
C GLU A 65 27.52 -11.92 0.56
N ILE A 66 26.39 -11.30 0.89
CA ILE A 66 25.83 -11.35 2.23
C ILE A 66 25.64 -12.85 2.53
N PRO A 67 26.34 -13.40 3.53
CA PRO A 67 26.21 -14.81 3.84
C PRO A 67 24.73 -15.16 4.05
N SER A 68 24.29 -16.32 3.58
CA SER A 68 22.88 -16.74 3.64
C SER A 68 22.28 -16.58 5.04
N THR A 69 23.10 -16.75 6.09
CA THR A 69 22.76 -16.49 7.49
C THR A 69 22.40 -15.04 7.78
N VAL A 70 23.15 -14.05 7.28
CA VAL A 70 22.88 -12.62 7.49
C VAL A 70 21.61 -12.19 6.75
N SER A 71 21.39 -12.71 5.54
CA SER A 71 20.12 -12.47 4.82
C SER A 71 18.92 -13.06 5.56
N MET A 72 19.06 -14.23 6.18
CA MET A 72 18.04 -14.83 7.05
C MET A 72 17.77 -14.00 8.30
N ILE A 73 18.81 -13.40 8.90
CA ILE A 73 18.67 -12.53 10.07
C ILE A 73 17.93 -11.24 9.69
N ILE A 74 18.28 -10.60 8.58
CA ILE A 74 17.58 -9.39 8.09
C ILE A 74 16.12 -9.72 7.77
N LEU A 75 15.85 -10.87 7.14
CA LEU A 75 14.50 -11.35 6.89
C LEU A 75 13.73 -11.57 8.20
N ALA A 76 14.34 -12.26 9.18
CA ALA A 76 13.73 -12.50 10.47
C ALA A 76 13.40 -11.20 11.20
N ILE A 77 14.33 -10.23 11.21
CA ILE A 77 14.11 -8.90 11.78
C ILE A 77 12.97 -8.19 11.04
N THR A 78 12.96 -8.22 9.70
CA THR A 78 11.90 -7.57 8.91
C THR A 78 10.54 -8.18 9.20
N ILE A 79 10.45 -9.52 9.27
CA ILE A 79 9.22 -10.22 9.63
C ILE A 79 8.78 -9.82 11.05
N VAL A 80 9.70 -9.79 12.02
CA VAL A 80 9.39 -9.38 13.40
C VAL A 80 8.89 -7.93 13.43
N VAL A 81 9.54 -7.01 12.73
CA VAL A 81 9.11 -5.61 12.62
C VAL A 81 7.73 -5.53 11.96
N MET A 82 7.49 -6.26 10.87
CA MET A 82 6.18 -6.31 10.22
C MET A 82 5.10 -6.85 11.15
N VAL A 83 5.40 -7.89 11.94
CA VAL A 83 4.48 -8.45 12.94
C VAL A 83 4.21 -7.45 14.05
N ILE A 84 5.24 -6.79 14.59
CA ILE A 84 5.08 -5.76 15.64
C ILE A 84 4.26 -4.59 15.10
N VAL A 85 4.55 -4.09 13.90
CA VAL A 85 3.77 -3.02 13.25
C VAL A 85 2.33 -3.49 13.03
N THR A 86 2.13 -4.73 12.59
CA THR A 86 0.79 -5.29 12.42
C THR A 86 0.03 -5.32 13.73
N ILE A 87 0.62 -5.85 14.80
CA ILE A 87 0.01 -5.91 16.14
C ILE A 87 -0.23 -4.50 16.69
N TYR A 88 0.75 -3.61 16.56
CA TYR A 88 0.64 -2.23 17.00
C TYR A 88 -0.49 -1.52 16.26
N VAL A 89 -0.58 -1.68 14.95
CA VAL A 89 -1.69 -1.12 14.16
C VAL A 89 -3.01 -1.81 14.54
N LEU A 90 -3.07 -3.12 14.73
CA LEU A 90 -4.31 -3.79 15.16
C LEU A 90 -4.82 -3.27 16.52
N ILE A 91 -3.92 -2.99 17.46
CA ILE A 91 -4.26 -2.52 18.81
C ILE A 91 -4.50 -1.00 18.85
N LYS A 92 -3.65 -0.24 18.16
CA LYS A 92 -3.60 1.22 18.25
C LYS A 92 -4.06 1.97 17.02
N MET A 93 -4.40 1.32 15.89
CA MET A 93 -4.93 2.00 14.71
C MET A 93 -6.12 2.82 15.19
N PRO A 94 -5.97 4.14 15.31
CA PRO A 94 -7.12 4.96 15.53
C PRO A 94 -7.89 4.77 14.24
N ILE A 95 -9.15 4.40 14.34
CA ILE A 95 -10.10 4.44 13.23
C ILE A 95 -9.90 5.69 12.34
N GLY A 96 -9.36 6.79 12.90
CA GLY A 96 -8.88 7.97 12.19
C GLY A 96 -7.90 7.76 11.02
N ILE A 97 -6.91 6.85 11.10
CA ILE A 97 -5.94 6.65 10.00
C ILE A 97 -6.63 5.96 8.82
N ALA A 98 -7.37 4.88 9.07
CA ALA A 98 -8.17 4.22 8.03
C ALA A 98 -9.19 5.20 7.41
N LYS A 99 -9.82 6.06 8.23
CA LYS A 99 -10.70 7.13 7.76
C LYS A 99 -9.96 8.15 6.88
N ALA A 100 -8.76 8.57 7.26
CA ALA A 100 -7.98 9.55 6.52
C ALA A 100 -7.55 9.00 5.16
N SER A 101 -7.02 7.78 5.13
CA SER A 101 -6.63 7.09 3.89
C SER A 101 -7.82 6.93 2.95
N ASN A 102 -8.98 6.49 3.46
CA ASN A 102 -10.18 6.41 2.63
C ASN A 102 -10.70 7.77 2.19
N LYS A 103 -10.64 8.79 3.05
CA LYS A 103 -11.03 10.16 2.65
C LYS A 103 -10.17 10.64 1.49
N ALA A 104 -8.87 10.36 1.50
CA ALA A 104 -7.97 10.68 0.40
C ALA A 104 -8.35 9.92 -0.89
N VAL A 105 -8.57 8.60 -0.80
CA VAL A 105 -9.00 7.78 -1.95
C VAL A 105 -10.34 8.24 -2.51
N HIS A 106 -11.32 8.51 -1.64
CA HIS A 106 -12.64 8.98 -2.02
C HIS A 106 -12.60 10.38 -2.64
N GLN A 107 -11.79 11.29 -2.10
CA GLN A 107 -11.61 12.62 -2.66
C GLN A 107 -10.91 12.58 -4.02
N ALA A 108 -9.91 11.71 -4.18
CA ALA A 108 -9.28 11.45 -5.48
C ALA A 108 -10.31 10.90 -6.48
N ALA A 109 -11.10 9.90 -6.08
CA ALA A 109 -12.14 9.31 -6.93
C ALA A 109 -13.21 10.33 -7.35
N LYS A 110 -13.69 11.14 -6.41
CA LYS A 110 -14.67 12.21 -6.68
C LYS A 110 -14.14 13.25 -7.66
N THR A 111 -12.84 13.53 -7.62
CA THR A 111 -12.17 14.48 -8.51
C THR A 111 -11.96 13.90 -9.91
N MET A 112 -11.61 12.60 -9.99
CA MET A 112 -11.39 11.90 -11.27
C MET A 112 -12.69 11.52 -11.98
N THR A 113 -13.78 11.26 -11.23
CA THR A 113 -15.08 10.85 -11.77
C THR A 113 -15.59 11.75 -12.91
N PRO A 114 -15.67 13.10 -12.78
CA PRO A 114 -16.13 13.95 -13.87
C PRO A 114 -15.22 13.91 -15.11
N VAL A 115 -13.91 13.72 -14.93
CA VAL A 115 -12.95 13.58 -16.03
C VAL A 115 -13.23 12.30 -16.81
N ILE A 116 -13.46 11.20 -16.11
CA ILE A 116 -13.76 9.88 -16.72
C ILE A 116 -15.12 9.90 -17.42
N ILE A 117 -16.15 10.48 -16.80
CA ILE A 117 -17.48 10.60 -17.43
C ILE A 117 -17.39 11.41 -18.73
N LYS A 118 -16.62 12.51 -18.72
CA LYS A 118 -16.38 13.35 -19.89
C LYS A 118 -15.60 12.59 -20.97
N ALA A 119 -14.57 11.85 -20.60
CA ALA A 119 -13.78 11.03 -21.53
C ALA A 119 -14.59 9.88 -22.15
N GLN A 120 -15.55 9.30 -21.42
CA GLN A 120 -16.44 8.26 -21.93
C GLN A 120 -17.65 8.80 -22.70
N HIS A 121 -17.77 10.12 -22.87
CA HIS A 121 -18.90 10.79 -23.53
C HIS A 121 -20.28 10.33 -23.02
N LYS A 122 -20.40 9.99 -21.73
CA LYS A 122 -21.67 9.56 -21.12
C LYS A 122 -22.39 10.71 -20.43
N LYS A 123 -23.72 10.62 -20.34
CA LYS A 123 -24.53 11.58 -19.56
C LYS A 123 -24.19 11.48 -18.08
N ASP A 124 -23.87 12.63 -17.46
CA ASP A 124 -23.67 12.74 -16.02
C ASP A 124 -25.02 12.58 -15.30
N SER A 125 -25.32 11.35 -14.89
CA SER A 125 -26.48 11.02 -14.07
C SER A 125 -26.03 10.61 -12.68
N LYS A 126 -26.80 10.96 -11.64
CA LYS A 126 -26.44 10.68 -10.23
C LYS A 126 -26.13 9.20 -9.97
N LYS A 127 -26.87 8.28 -10.61
CA LYS A 127 -26.67 6.83 -10.49
C LYS A 127 -25.39 6.36 -11.18
N PHE A 128 -25.10 6.89 -12.38
CA PHE A 128 -23.87 6.57 -13.10
C PHE A 128 -22.63 7.13 -12.40
N ARG A 129 -22.72 8.37 -11.90
CA ARG A 129 -21.66 9.03 -11.15
C ARG A 129 -21.24 8.24 -9.91
N ALA A 130 -22.22 7.75 -9.13
CA ALA A 130 -21.94 6.90 -7.97
C ALA A 130 -21.30 5.55 -8.34
N LYS A 131 -21.65 4.97 -9.50
CA LYS A 131 -21.02 3.74 -10.01
C LYS A 131 -19.57 3.98 -10.41
N ILE A 132 -19.32 5.03 -11.21
CA ILE A 132 -17.96 5.40 -11.64
C ILE A 132 -17.09 5.75 -10.45
N GLU A 133 -17.60 6.51 -9.48
CA GLU A 133 -16.85 6.85 -8.27
C GLU A 133 -16.42 5.58 -7.50
N ALA A 134 -17.29 4.57 -7.39
CA ALA A 134 -16.95 3.30 -6.78
C ALA A 134 -15.90 2.50 -7.59
N GLU A 135 -16.01 2.47 -8.92
CA GLU A 135 -15.03 1.82 -9.80
C GLU A 135 -13.66 2.52 -9.72
N VAL A 136 -13.64 3.85 -9.67
CA VAL A 136 -12.40 4.63 -9.53
C VAL A 136 -11.75 4.42 -8.19
N MET A 137 -12.51 4.36 -7.09
CA MET A 137 -11.96 4.00 -5.77
C MET A 137 -11.27 2.62 -5.80
N LEU A 138 -11.91 1.63 -6.42
CA LEU A 138 -11.34 0.28 -6.56
C LEU A 138 -10.07 0.31 -7.42
N LEU A 139 -10.08 1.07 -8.51
CA LEU A 139 -8.92 1.23 -9.38
C LEU A 139 -7.75 1.91 -8.67
N ILE A 140 -7.99 2.96 -7.89
CA ILE A 140 -6.97 3.61 -7.07
C ILE A 140 -6.35 2.61 -6.07
N LYS A 141 -7.18 1.84 -5.36
CA LYS A 141 -6.70 0.80 -4.43
C LYS A 141 -5.84 -0.24 -5.15
N LEU A 142 -6.28 -0.71 -6.32
CA LEU A 142 -5.57 -1.72 -7.09
C LEU A 142 -4.23 -1.19 -7.61
N VAL A 143 -4.19 0.04 -8.10
CA VAL A 143 -2.93 0.71 -8.51
C VAL A 143 -1.97 0.84 -7.32
N LEU A 144 -2.46 1.23 -6.14
CA LEU A 144 -1.64 1.32 -4.93
C LEU A 144 -1.06 -0.01 -4.45
N ILE A 145 -1.68 -1.14 -4.79
CA ILE A 145 -1.17 -2.50 -4.51
C ILE A 145 -0.19 -2.95 -5.59
N VAL A 146 -0.50 -2.68 -6.86
CA VAL A 146 0.30 -3.14 -8.01
C VAL A 146 1.64 -2.40 -8.09
N ILE A 147 1.68 -1.09 -7.80
CA ILE A 147 2.92 -0.30 -7.87
C ILE A 147 4.02 -0.92 -6.98
N PRO A 148 3.79 -1.19 -5.68
CA PRO A 148 4.82 -1.82 -4.85
C PRO A 148 5.29 -3.19 -5.34
N VAL A 149 4.38 -4.00 -5.92
CA VAL A 149 4.75 -5.31 -6.49
C VAL A 149 5.62 -5.14 -7.72
N ALA A 150 5.29 -4.20 -8.60
CA ALA A 150 6.10 -3.87 -9.77
C ALA A 150 7.48 -3.34 -9.36
N LEU A 151 7.56 -2.51 -8.32
CA LEU A 151 8.83 -2.05 -7.76
C LEU A 151 9.63 -3.18 -7.10
N ALA A 152 8.97 -4.10 -6.40
CA ALA A 152 9.63 -5.29 -5.87
C ALA A 152 10.17 -6.19 -7.01
N ALA A 153 9.44 -6.35 -8.12
CA ALA A 153 9.93 -7.04 -9.31
C ALA A 153 11.09 -6.28 -9.99
N GLY A 154 11.04 -4.95 -10.00
CA GLY A 154 12.12 -4.10 -10.49
C GLY A 154 13.40 -4.19 -9.66
N SER A 155 13.35 -4.70 -8.42
CA SER A 155 14.55 -4.85 -7.58
C SER A 155 15.60 -5.78 -8.19
N GLY A 156 15.19 -6.69 -9.08
CA GLY A 156 16.09 -7.54 -9.85
C GLY A 156 17.05 -6.77 -10.76
N LEU A 157 16.72 -5.53 -11.11
CA LEU A 157 17.54 -4.66 -11.96
C LEU A 157 18.62 -3.89 -11.17
N LEU A 158 18.60 -3.95 -9.84
CA LEU A 158 19.61 -3.29 -9.01
C LEU A 158 20.91 -4.09 -9.03
N GLU A 159 22.03 -3.43 -9.33
CA GLU A 159 23.37 -4.03 -9.31
C GLU A 159 23.78 -4.47 -7.90
N GLN A 160 23.31 -3.77 -6.86
CA GLN A 160 23.49 -4.14 -5.45
C GLN A 160 22.15 -4.47 -4.81
N GLN A 161 21.79 -5.75 -4.83
CA GLN A 161 20.60 -6.25 -4.15
C GLN A 161 20.87 -6.37 -2.64
N SER A 162 20.19 -5.54 -1.85
CA SER A 162 20.20 -5.63 -0.38
C SER A 162 19.52 -6.91 0.13
N VAL A 163 18.57 -7.43 -0.65
CA VAL A 163 17.77 -8.63 -0.37
C VAL A 163 17.63 -9.43 -1.66
N SER A 164 17.73 -10.76 -1.58
CA SER A 164 17.54 -11.64 -2.73
C SER A 164 16.22 -11.37 -3.45
N TYR A 165 16.27 -11.26 -4.78
CA TYR A 165 15.11 -11.08 -5.65
C TYR A 165 13.93 -12.02 -5.32
N THR A 166 14.20 -13.30 -5.05
CA THR A 166 13.17 -14.29 -4.69
C THR A 166 12.43 -13.89 -3.41
N ILE A 167 13.16 -13.42 -2.39
CA ILE A 167 12.58 -12.97 -1.13
C ILE A 167 11.79 -11.66 -1.34
N ALA A 168 12.33 -10.73 -2.15
CA ALA A 168 11.66 -9.49 -2.51
C ALA A 168 10.26 -9.75 -3.11
N LEU A 169 10.16 -10.70 -4.04
CA LEU A 169 8.91 -11.08 -4.68
C LEU A 169 7.97 -11.88 -3.77
N ILE A 170 8.47 -12.84 -2.99
CA ILE A 170 7.62 -13.63 -2.10
C ILE A 170 6.96 -12.73 -1.06
N VAL A 171 7.72 -11.85 -0.43
CA VAL A 171 7.21 -10.92 0.59
C VAL A 171 6.29 -9.88 -0.06
N GLY A 172 6.73 -9.24 -1.15
CA GLY A 172 5.94 -8.22 -1.85
C GLY A 172 4.63 -8.75 -2.43
N GLY A 173 4.69 -9.91 -3.09
CA GLY A 173 3.54 -10.61 -3.65
C GLY A 173 2.62 -11.19 -2.58
N GLY A 174 3.18 -11.77 -1.50
CA GLY A 174 2.39 -12.26 -0.37
C GLY A 174 1.57 -11.14 0.27
N LEU A 175 2.20 -10.00 0.58
CA LEU A 175 1.51 -8.82 1.13
C LEU A 175 0.44 -8.28 0.16
N ALA A 176 0.70 -8.30 -1.15
CA ALA A 176 -0.28 -7.92 -2.17
C ALA A 176 -1.50 -8.84 -2.15
N CYS A 177 -1.30 -10.16 -2.12
CA CYS A 177 -2.36 -11.15 -2.02
C CYS A 177 -3.22 -10.93 -0.77
N PHE A 178 -2.60 -10.67 0.38
CA PHE A 178 -3.34 -10.33 1.60
C PHE A 178 -4.12 -9.03 1.45
N SER A 179 -3.54 -7.96 0.89
CA SER A 179 -4.27 -6.70 0.68
C SER A 179 -5.50 -6.88 -0.23
N VAL A 180 -5.33 -7.58 -1.37
CA VAL A 180 -6.42 -7.87 -2.30
C VAL A 180 -7.50 -8.73 -1.64
N LEU A 181 -7.11 -9.79 -0.91
CA LEU A 181 -8.05 -10.67 -0.22
C LEU A 181 -8.89 -9.90 0.81
N GLN A 182 -8.25 -9.02 1.59
CA GLN A 182 -8.93 -8.22 2.60
C GLN A 182 -9.92 -7.22 1.98
N PHE A 183 -9.54 -6.54 0.90
CA PHE A 183 -10.48 -5.70 0.15
C PHE A 183 -11.60 -6.52 -0.49
N ALA A 184 -11.31 -7.69 -1.07
CA ALA A 184 -12.32 -8.58 -1.64
C ALA A 184 -13.35 -9.02 -0.57
N ILE A 185 -12.89 -9.37 0.63
CA ILE A 185 -13.77 -9.69 1.77
C ILE A 185 -14.62 -8.47 2.15
N GLN A 186 -14.04 -7.26 2.22
CA GLN A 186 -14.80 -6.04 2.49
C GLN A 186 -15.92 -5.81 1.47
N TYR A 187 -15.62 -5.91 0.16
CA TYR A 187 -16.61 -5.73 -0.90
C TYR A 187 -17.65 -6.87 -0.92
N GLY A 188 -17.23 -8.11 -0.65
CA GLY A 188 -18.12 -9.26 -0.51
C GLY A 188 -19.11 -9.09 0.66
N LEU A 189 -18.61 -8.68 1.83
CA LEU A 189 -19.43 -8.38 3.00
C LEU A 189 -20.40 -7.21 2.72
N ALA A 190 -19.97 -6.20 1.96
CA ALA A 190 -20.85 -5.12 1.57
C ALA A 190 -22.01 -5.59 0.68
N GLY A 191 -21.73 -6.50 -0.25
CA GLY A 191 -22.75 -7.14 -1.09
C GLY A 191 -23.75 -7.97 -0.28
N ILE A 192 -23.24 -8.85 0.60
CA ILE A 192 -24.07 -9.75 1.43
C ILE A 192 -24.91 -8.98 2.46
N LEU A 193 -24.35 -7.94 3.06
CA LEU A 193 -24.99 -7.17 4.13
C LEU A 193 -25.76 -5.94 3.63
N HIS A 194 -25.88 -5.76 2.31
CA HIS A 194 -26.51 -4.61 1.65
C HIS A 194 -25.99 -3.25 2.16
N ILE A 195 -24.68 -3.15 2.41
CA ILE A 195 -24.04 -1.91 2.85
C ILE A 195 -23.82 -1.01 1.62
N LYS A 196 -24.14 0.27 1.73
CA LYS A 196 -23.89 1.22 0.64
C LYS A 196 -22.38 1.42 0.50
N LEU A 197 -21.86 1.34 -0.73
CA LEU A 197 -20.42 1.47 -1.01
C LEU A 197 -19.80 2.77 -0.47
N LYS A 198 -20.60 3.84 -0.37
CA LYS A 198 -20.20 5.12 0.22
C LYS A 198 -19.87 5.05 1.73
N ASP A 199 -20.34 4.02 2.42
CA ASP A 199 -20.14 3.84 3.87
C ASP A 199 -18.92 2.95 4.18
N LEU A 200 -18.32 2.38 3.14
CA LEU A 200 -17.09 1.60 3.20
C LEU A 200 -15.87 2.52 3.21
N TRP A 201 -14.80 2.06 3.85
CA TRP A 201 -13.50 2.68 3.78
C TRP A 201 -12.41 1.80 3.21
#